data_AF-A0A1G6Q766-F1
#
_entry.id   AF-A0A1G6Q766-F1
#
_cell.length_a   1.000
_cell.length_b   1.000
_cell.length_c   1.000
_cell.angle_alpha   90.00
_cell.angle_beta   90.00
_cell.angle_gamma   90.00
#
_symmetry.space_group_name_H-M   'P 1'
#
loop_
_entity.id
_entity.type
_entity.pdbx_description
1 polymer ?
#
loop_
_entity_poly.entity_id
_entity_poly.type
_entity_poly.pdbx_seq_one_letter_code
_entity_poly.pdbx_strand_id
1 'polypeptide(L)'
;MTGANYNLQAIEQCRAAVAGQTGPMAAAGDDLPRDADAGVFGELPSSAALAEAVRALARSASDELDRAGTLLGSVDRALDAIGQSVANTEQTATTSLTSV
;
A
#
# COMPACT_ATOMS: atom_id res chain seq x y z
N MET A 1 12.20 35.73 -3.87
CA MET A 1 11.48 35.27 -5.07
C MET A 1 10.73 34.02 -4.72
N THR A 2 9.41 34.02 -4.91
CA THR A 2 8.55 32.89 -4.55
C THR A 2 8.73 31.79 -5.57
N GLY A 3 9.71 30.91 -5.32
CA GLY A 3 9.69 29.56 -5.87
C GLY A 3 8.31 28.97 -5.62
N ALA A 4 7.81 28.17 -6.57
CA ALA A 4 6.49 27.58 -6.47
C ALA A 4 6.33 26.99 -5.05
N ASN A 5 5.36 27.51 -4.31
CA ASN A 5 5.22 27.34 -2.87
C ASN A 5 4.65 25.94 -2.59
N TYR A 6 5.38 24.92 -3.01
CA TYR A 6 4.97 23.54 -2.88
C TYR A 6 5.05 23.17 -1.41
N ASN A 7 3.94 22.63 -0.90
CA ASN A 7 3.90 22.15 0.48
C ASN A 7 4.61 20.79 0.55
N LEU A 8 5.95 20.81 0.52
CA LEU A 8 6.80 19.62 0.65
C LEU A 8 6.45 18.83 1.90
N GLN A 9 6.12 19.53 3.00
CA GLN A 9 5.66 18.91 4.23
C GLN A 9 4.35 18.13 4.03
N ALA A 10 3.41 18.63 3.22
CA ALA A 10 2.20 17.88 2.88
C ALA A 10 2.48 16.65 2.00
N ILE A 11 3.45 16.73 1.08
CA ILE A 11 3.87 15.59 0.25
C ILE A 11 4.51 14.50 1.14
N GLU A 12 5.38 14.89 2.06
CA GLU A 12 5.99 13.98 3.04
C GLU A 12 4.94 13.38 3.98
N GLN A 13 3.95 14.15 4.42
CA GLN A 13 2.82 13.64 5.21
C GLN A 13 1.99 12.61 4.44
N CYS A 14 1.70 12.86 3.16
CA CYS A 14 1.03 11.88 2.29
C CYS A 14 1.86 10.60 2.16
N ARG A 15 3.18 10.74 1.95
CA ARG A 15 4.09 9.59 1.81
C ARG A 15 4.14 8.77 3.11
N ALA A 16 4.27 9.42 4.26
CA ALA A 16 4.25 8.76 5.57
C ALA A 16 2.92 8.03 5.85
N ALA A 17 1.78 8.64 5.48
CA ALA A 17 0.47 8.02 5.63
C ALA A 17 0.33 6.76 4.76
N VAL A 18 0.80 6.79 3.51
CA VAL A 18 0.77 5.63 2.61
C VAL A 18 1.72 4.53 3.10
N ALA A 19 2.96 4.88 3.42
CA ALA A 19 3.95 3.94 3.93
C ALA A 19 3.45 3.22 5.19
N GLY A 20 2.78 3.93 6.09
CA GLY A 20 2.20 3.40 7.33
C GLY A 20 1.12 2.33 7.13
N GLN A 21 0.46 2.29 5.97
CA GLN A 21 -0.63 1.34 5.68
C GLN A 21 -0.16 0.08 4.95
N THR A 22 1.03 0.09 4.37
CA THR A 22 1.55 -1.04 3.59
C THR A 22 1.75 -2.30 4.45
N GLY A 23 2.35 -2.14 5.63
CA GLY A 23 2.58 -3.24 6.59
C GLY A 23 1.29 -3.84 7.15
N PRO A 24 0.37 -3.03 7.70
CA PRO A 24 -0.94 -3.50 8.16
C PRO A 24 -1.76 -4.20 7.08
N MET A 25 -1.71 -3.74 5.82
CA MET A 25 -2.45 -4.36 4.72
C MET A 25 -1.92 -5.76 4.39
N ALA A 26 -0.60 -5.95 4.38
CA ALA A 26 0.01 -7.26 4.20
C ALA A 26 -0.35 -8.21 5.36
N ALA A 27 -0.27 -7.71 6.61
CA ALA A 27 -0.57 -8.51 7.80
C ALA A 27 -2.05 -8.94 7.89
N ALA A 28 -2.98 -8.16 7.33
CA ALA A 28 -4.41 -8.47 7.37
C ALA A 28 -4.77 -9.81 6.69
N GLY A 29 -3.91 -10.32 5.81
CA GLY A 29 -4.13 -11.57 5.08
C GLY A 29 -3.50 -12.80 5.73
N ASP A 30 -2.55 -12.61 6.66
CA ASP A 30 -1.75 -13.70 7.24
C ASP A 30 -2.57 -14.59 8.18
N ASP A 31 -3.55 -14.02 8.88
CA ASP A 31 -4.40 -14.75 9.84
C ASP A 31 -5.55 -15.53 9.18
N LEU A 32 -5.73 -15.41 7.85
CA LEU A 32 -6.80 -16.11 7.14
C LEU A 32 -6.47 -17.60 7.00
N PRO A 33 -7.41 -18.51 7.35
CA PRO A 33 -7.14 -19.94 7.37
C PRO A 33 -7.15 -20.54 5.96
N ARG A 34 -5.99 -20.49 5.29
CA ARG A 34 -5.78 -20.99 3.92
C ARG A 34 -5.88 -22.52 3.79
N ASP A 35 -5.69 -23.24 4.90
CA ASP A 35 -5.66 -24.70 4.96
C ASP A 35 -6.73 -25.28 5.91
N ALA A 36 -7.84 -24.55 6.15
CA ALA A 36 -8.89 -25.00 7.06
C ALA A 36 -9.39 -26.42 6.70
N ASP A 37 -9.31 -27.39 7.62
CA ASP A 37 -9.85 -28.73 7.41
C ASP A 37 -11.37 -28.78 7.66
N ALA A 38 -12.07 -29.71 7.00
CA ALA A 38 -13.47 -29.99 7.25
C ALA A 38 -13.77 -30.20 8.74
N GLY A 39 -12.88 -30.90 9.46
CA GLY A 39 -13.03 -31.17 10.89
C GLY A 39 -13.13 -29.92 11.77
N VAL A 40 -12.60 -28.77 11.33
CA VAL A 40 -12.73 -27.48 12.04
C VAL A 40 -14.18 -27.01 12.06
N PHE A 41 -14.98 -27.43 11.07
CA PHE A 41 -16.40 -27.12 10.94
C PHE A 41 -17.31 -28.30 11.28
N GLY A 42 -16.76 -29.33 11.95
CA GLY A 42 -17.45 -30.56 12.34
C GLY A 42 -17.36 -31.69 11.32
N GLU A 43 -18.06 -32.79 11.57
CA GLU A 43 -17.96 -34.03 10.79
C GLU A 43 -19.18 -34.29 9.88
N LEU A 44 -20.00 -33.27 9.62
CA LEU A 44 -21.13 -33.43 8.71
C LEU A 44 -20.64 -33.46 7.26
N PRO A 45 -21.35 -34.12 6.33
CA PRO A 45 -21.00 -34.13 4.91
C PRO A 45 -20.85 -32.72 4.31
N SER A 46 -21.59 -31.74 4.83
CA SER A 46 -21.52 -30.33 4.44
C SER A 46 -20.27 -29.60 4.96
N SER A 47 -19.59 -30.12 5.99
CA SER A 47 -18.42 -29.48 6.61
C SER A 47 -17.23 -29.42 5.65
N ALA A 48 -17.12 -30.38 4.72
CA ALA A 48 -16.13 -30.33 3.64
C ALA A 48 -16.39 -29.20 2.64
N ALA A 49 -17.65 -28.99 2.26
CA ALA A 49 -18.03 -27.89 1.37
C ALA A 49 -17.81 -26.52 2.04
N LEU A 50 -18.09 -26.42 3.35
CA LEU A 50 -17.83 -25.22 4.13
C LEU A 50 -16.33 -24.94 4.25
N ALA A 51 -15.51 -25.95 4.52
CA ALA A 51 -14.06 -25.80 4.52
C ALA A 51 -13.53 -25.29 3.18
N GLU A 52 -14.01 -25.84 2.06
CA GLU A 52 -13.58 -25.37 0.75
C GLU A 52 -14.02 -23.92 0.46
N ALA A 53 -15.24 -23.54 0.88
CA ALA A 53 -15.70 -22.16 0.77
C ALA A 53 -14.84 -21.19 1.61
N VAL A 54 -14.45 -21.57 2.82
CA VAL A 54 -13.57 -20.77 3.68
C VAL A 54 -12.16 -20.67 3.09
N ARG A 55 -11.61 -21.75 2.55
CA ARG A 55 -10.31 -21.71 1.84
C ARG A 55 -10.37 -20.79 0.63
N ALA A 56 -11.43 -20.86 -0.17
CA ALA A 56 -11.62 -20.00 -1.33
C ALA A 56 -11.71 -18.51 -0.94
N LEU A 57 -12.44 -18.19 0.13
CA LEU A 57 -12.49 -16.85 0.69
C LEU A 57 -11.10 -16.39 1.17
N ALA A 58 -10.40 -17.23 1.93
CA ALA A 58 -9.07 -16.93 2.47
C ALA A 58 -8.06 -16.62 1.35
N ARG A 59 -8.07 -17.41 0.28
CA ARG A 59 -7.23 -17.15 -0.92
C ARG A 59 -7.62 -15.85 -1.61
N SER A 60 -8.91 -15.65 -1.89
CA SER A 60 -9.37 -14.44 -2.59
C SER A 60 -9.07 -13.16 -1.81
N ALA A 61 -9.23 -13.18 -0.49
CA ALA A 61 -8.93 -12.03 0.35
C ALA A 61 -7.42 -11.78 0.41
N SER A 62 -6.60 -12.83 0.50
CA SER A 62 -5.14 -12.72 0.44
C SER A 62 -4.67 -12.07 -0.86
N ASP A 63 -5.17 -12.54 -2.01
CA ASP A 63 -4.82 -12.00 -3.33
C ASP A 63 -5.15 -10.51 -3.44
N GLU A 64 -6.30 -10.08 -2.89
CA GLU A 64 -6.71 -8.68 -2.95
C GLU A 64 -5.89 -7.79 -2.01
N LEU A 65 -5.52 -8.30 -0.83
CA LEU A 65 -4.64 -7.60 0.11
C LEU A 65 -3.22 -7.42 -0.46
N ASP A 66 -2.69 -8.44 -1.16
CA ASP A 66 -1.40 -8.35 -1.87
C ASP A 66 -1.42 -7.31 -3.00
N ARG A 67 -2.53 -7.26 -3.76
CA ARG A 67 -2.74 -6.22 -4.78
C ARG A 67 -2.80 -4.84 -4.16
N ALA A 68 -3.52 -4.69 -3.06
CA ALA A 68 -3.60 -3.42 -2.34
C ALA A 68 -2.23 -2.98 -1.82
N GLY A 69 -1.44 -3.89 -1.25
CA GLY A 69 -0.04 -3.63 -0.85
C GLY A 69 0.84 -3.18 -2.03
N THR A 70 0.72 -3.84 -3.18
CA THR A 70 1.43 -3.46 -4.41
C THR A 70 1.04 -2.08 -4.90
N LEU A 71 -0.25 -1.73 -4.82
CA LEU A 71 -0.76 -0.42 -5.19
C LEU A 71 -0.22 0.67 -4.25
N LEU A 72 -0.27 0.44 -2.93
CA LEU A 72 0.29 1.37 -1.93
C LEU A 72 1.79 1.60 -2.17
N GLY A 73 2.57 0.55 -2.44
CA GLY A 73 3.98 0.70 -2.80
C GLY A 73 4.22 1.47 -4.11
N SER A 74 3.27 1.42 -5.04
CA SER A 74 3.33 2.23 -6.28
C SER A 74 3.00 3.70 -6.02
N VAL A 75 2.04 3.97 -5.14
CA VAL A 75 1.70 5.34 -4.69
C VAL A 75 2.89 5.96 -3.95
N ASP A 76 3.53 5.22 -3.05
CA ASP A 76 4.73 5.70 -2.32
C ASP A 76 5.85 6.14 -3.28
N ARG A 77 6.18 5.30 -4.28
CA ARG A 77 7.15 5.64 -5.32
C ARG A 77 6.73 6.87 -6.15
N ALA A 78 5.45 7.01 -6.46
CA ALA A 78 4.95 8.17 -7.19
C ALA A 78 5.09 9.46 -6.38
N LEU A 79 4.77 9.42 -5.07
CA LEU A 79 4.94 10.55 -4.16
C LEU A 79 6.42 10.93 -4.00
N ASP A 80 7.32 9.94 -3.94
CA ASP A 80 8.76 10.17 -3.90
C ASP A 80 9.27 10.88 -5.18
N ALA A 81 8.83 10.40 -6.36
CA ALA A 81 9.17 11.03 -7.64
C ALA A 81 8.65 12.48 -7.74
N ILE A 82 7.45 12.75 -7.22
CA ILE A 82 6.89 14.10 -7.14
C ILE A 82 7.76 14.99 -6.23
N GLY A 83 8.13 14.49 -5.04
CA GLY A 83 9.03 15.22 -4.13
C GLY A 83 10.37 15.57 -4.76
N GLN A 84 11.00 14.61 -5.47
CA GLN A 84 12.25 14.84 -6.18
C GLN A 84 12.09 15.87 -7.31
N SER A 85 11.00 15.80 -8.07
CA SER A 85 10.73 16.76 -9.16
C SER A 85 10.56 18.19 -8.62
N VAL A 86 9.87 18.34 -7.49
CA VAL A 86 9.71 19.64 -6.81
C VAL A 86 11.06 20.18 -6.38
N ALA A 87 11.85 19.39 -5.65
CA ALA A 87 13.18 19.80 -5.18
C ALA A 87 14.12 20.21 -6.33
N ASN A 88 14.12 19.45 -7.43
CA ASN A 88 14.90 19.77 -8.62
C ASN A 88 14.46 21.09 -9.28
N THR A 89 13.15 21.35 -9.31
CA THR A 89 12.59 22.60 -9.86
C THR A 89 12.99 23.80 -9.02
N GLU A 90 12.92 23.69 -7.69
CA GLU A 90 13.33 24.75 -6.76
C GLU A 90 14.84 25.03 -6.83
N GLN A 91 15.66 23.99 -6.93
CA GLN A 91 17.10 24.13 -7.09
C GLN A 91 17.44 24.85 -8.41
N THR A 92 16.82 24.45 -9.52
CA THR A 92 17.03 25.05 -10.84
C THR A 92 16.61 26.53 -10.86
N ALA A 93 15.46 26.84 -10.25
CA ALA A 93 15.00 28.21 -10.10
C ALA A 93 15.99 29.04 -9.27
N THR A 94 16.49 28.50 -8.16
CA THR A 94 17.46 29.19 -7.29
C THR A 94 18.78 29.47 -8.02
N THR A 95 19.33 28.49 -8.73
CA THR A 95 20.57 28.67 -9.52
C THR A 95 20.40 29.70 -10.62
N SER A 96 19.25 29.71 -11.30
CA SER A 96 18.97 30.71 -12.35
C SER A 96 18.96 32.14 -11.80
N LEU A 97 18.59 32.32 -10.52
CA LEU A 97 18.47 33.62 -9.86
C LEU A 97 19.74 34.12 -9.23
N THR A 98 20.62 33.23 -8.80
CA THR A 98 21.95 33.59 -8.27
C THR A 98 23.00 33.73 -9.35
N SER A 99 22.69 33.35 -10.60
CA SER A 99 23.56 33.50 -11.77
C SER A 99 23.48 34.88 -12.47
N VAL A 100 22.76 35.84 -11.89
CA VAL A 100 22.61 37.24 -12.34
C VAL A 100 23.30 38.17 -11.36
#